data_AF-A0A2Z4ID04-F1
#
_entry.id   AF-A0A2Z4ID04-F1
#
_cell.length_a   1.000
_cell.length_b   1.000
_cell.length_c   1.000
_cell.angle_alpha   90.00
_cell.angle_beta   90.00
_cell.angle_gamma   90.00
#
_symmetry.space_group_name_H-M   'P 1'
#
loop_
_entity.id
_entity.type
_entity.pdbx_description
1 polymer ?
#
loop_
_entity_poly.entity_id
_entity_poly.type
_entity_poly.pdbx_seq_one_letter_code
_entity_poly.pdbx_strand_id
1 'polypeptide(L)'
;MKQKVTLLLIMIFLGSMSYVFSQSQDIFEIKIYHFSTAEQASKTNQFLEESYIPAMHRKGIQHIGVYEPLETDSLAGKRIYVFTPYPSANSYMDISSTLHLEDLPKGKHYQKATHDAPPYDRMEAILLKAFSGMPHYDIPNLEGDQEERIYELRSYESPTEQLFHNKVSMFNNGEIDIFDRLDFNAVFYGEVIAGPNMPNLMYMTSFTNMDAEKSAWKAFGADPAWIELRDDKAYQNNVSHIDIMLLRPLEYSEL
;
A
#
# COMPACT_ATOMS: atom_id res chain seq x y z
N MET A 1 20.10 -25.00 70.59
CA MET A 1 19.57 -23.76 69.99
C MET A 1 20.32 -23.52 68.68
N LYS A 2 19.58 -23.22 67.59
CA LYS A 2 20.04 -22.88 66.22
C LYS A 2 20.16 -24.06 65.22
N GLN A 3 19.01 -24.32 64.58
CA GLN A 3 18.88 -24.66 63.15
C GLN A 3 19.54 -23.60 62.25
N LYS A 4 19.58 -23.92 60.93
CA LYS A 4 19.81 -23.07 59.73
C LYS A 4 21.22 -23.28 59.17
N VAL A 5 21.50 -23.57 57.90
CA VAL A 5 20.78 -23.56 56.63
C VAL A 5 21.52 -24.54 55.71
N THR A 6 20.84 -25.50 55.08
CA THR A 6 21.36 -26.08 53.83
C THR A 6 20.17 -26.41 52.95
N LEU A 7 19.59 -25.36 52.37
CA LEU A 7 18.64 -25.51 51.28
C LEU A 7 18.97 -24.43 50.25
N LEU A 8 18.89 -24.84 48.99
CA LEU A 8 18.80 -24.00 47.80
C LEU A 8 20.11 -23.42 47.25
N LEU A 9 20.79 -24.25 46.47
CA LEU A 9 21.68 -23.81 45.37
C LEU A 9 21.17 -24.41 44.06
N ILE A 10 19.89 -24.18 43.78
CA ILE A 10 19.34 -24.20 42.42
C ILE A 10 19.07 -22.73 42.10
N MET A 11 20.14 -22.00 41.79
CA MET A 11 20.01 -20.69 41.15
C MET A 11 19.49 -20.93 39.74
N ILE A 12 18.19 -20.75 39.65
CA ILE A 12 17.40 -20.37 38.49
C ILE A 12 18.24 -19.47 37.57
N PHE A 13 18.84 -20.06 36.53
CA PHE A 13 19.28 -19.35 35.34
C PHE A 13 18.11 -19.38 34.34
N LEU A 14 16.96 -18.81 34.73
CA LEU A 14 15.97 -18.41 33.73
C LEU A 14 16.54 -17.15 33.07
N GLY A 15 17.31 -17.36 32.01
CA GLY A 15 17.62 -16.28 31.08
C GLY A 15 16.31 -15.69 30.61
N SER A 16 16.03 -14.45 31.00
CA SER A 16 14.99 -13.62 30.40
C SER A 16 15.38 -13.39 28.94
N MET A 17 14.99 -14.33 28.09
CA MET A 17 15.04 -14.16 26.65
C MET A 17 13.93 -13.16 26.33
N SER A 18 14.29 -11.87 26.36
CA SER A 18 13.43 -10.81 25.85
C SER A 18 13.34 -11.03 24.34
N TYR A 19 12.33 -11.77 23.90
CA TYR A 19 11.92 -11.76 22.51
C TYR A 19 11.43 -10.34 22.21
N VAL A 20 12.28 -9.53 21.60
CA VAL A 20 11.81 -8.33 20.90
C VAL A 20 11.00 -8.87 19.73
N PHE A 21 9.70 -9.05 19.94
CA PHE A 21 8.79 -9.29 18.83
C PHE A 21 8.82 -8.00 17.99
N SER A 22 9.51 -8.06 16.85
CA SER A 22 9.31 -7.07 15.80
C SER A 22 7.82 -7.05 15.50
N GLN A 23 7.19 -5.87 15.54
CA GLN A 23 5.80 -5.74 15.13
C GLN A 23 5.68 -6.30 13.71
N SER A 24 4.68 -7.16 13.49
CA SER A 24 4.38 -7.66 12.15
C SER A 24 3.97 -6.49 11.28
N GLN A 25 4.63 -6.34 10.14
CA GLN A 25 4.30 -5.33 9.13
C GLN A 25 3.61 -6.03 7.97
N ASP A 26 2.56 -5.40 7.46
CA ASP A 26 1.86 -5.89 6.29
C ASP A 26 2.77 -5.89 5.06
N ILE A 27 2.46 -6.78 4.12
CA ILE A 27 2.98 -6.77 2.77
C ILE A 27 1.89 -6.24 1.86
N PHE A 28 2.22 -5.28 1.01
CA PHE A 28 1.26 -4.72 0.05
C PHE A 28 1.64 -5.12 -1.37
N GLU A 29 0.64 -5.40 -2.19
CA GLU A 29 0.81 -5.51 -3.63
C GLU A 29 -0.02 -4.43 -4.32
N ILE A 30 0.60 -3.71 -5.23
CA ILE A 30 -0.11 -2.88 -6.21
C ILE A 30 0.01 -3.59 -7.55
N LYS A 31 -1.09 -4.20 -8.01
CA LYS A 31 -1.20 -4.71 -9.38
C LYS A 31 -1.71 -3.61 -10.29
N ILE A 32 -1.09 -3.44 -11.45
CA ILE A 32 -1.51 -2.47 -12.45
C ILE A 32 -1.84 -3.22 -13.74
N TYR A 33 -3.07 -3.08 -14.22
CA TYR A 33 -3.50 -3.64 -15.51
C TYR A 33 -3.42 -2.58 -16.60
N HIS A 34 -2.96 -2.97 -17.77
CA HIS A 34 -2.72 -2.09 -18.92
C HIS A 34 -3.66 -2.47 -20.05
N PHE A 35 -4.36 -1.49 -20.62
CA PHE A 35 -5.34 -1.70 -21.67
C PHE A 35 -5.08 -0.81 -22.89
N SER A 36 -5.42 -1.36 -24.05
CA SER A 36 -5.50 -0.64 -25.33
C SER A 36 -6.95 -0.51 -25.80
N THR A 37 -7.89 -1.25 -25.21
CA THR A 37 -9.31 -1.21 -25.58
C THR A 37 -10.23 -1.13 -24.36
N ALA A 38 -11.42 -0.53 -24.55
CA ALA A 38 -12.46 -0.49 -23.53
C ALA A 38 -13.02 -1.89 -23.19
N GLU A 39 -13.00 -2.83 -24.14
CA GLU A 39 -13.44 -4.21 -23.92
C GLU A 39 -12.51 -4.93 -22.92
N GLN A 40 -11.20 -4.73 -23.03
CA GLN A 40 -10.23 -5.26 -22.07
C GLN A 40 -10.48 -4.71 -20.66
N ALA A 41 -10.64 -3.39 -20.55
CA ALA A 41 -10.95 -2.74 -19.27
C ALA A 41 -12.25 -3.29 -18.66
N SER A 42 -13.31 -3.41 -19.45
CA SER A 42 -14.61 -3.96 -19.00
C SER A 42 -14.50 -5.43 -18.55
N LYS A 43 -13.84 -6.29 -19.32
CA LYS A 43 -13.62 -7.71 -18.96
C LYS A 43 -12.81 -7.86 -17.67
N THR A 44 -11.78 -7.04 -17.51
CA THR A 44 -10.94 -7.04 -16.31
C THR A 44 -11.70 -6.52 -15.10
N ASN A 45 -12.47 -5.43 -15.23
CA ASN A 45 -13.35 -4.93 -14.17
C ASN A 45 -14.34 -5.99 -13.69
N GLN A 46 -15.04 -6.64 -14.62
CA GLN A 46 -15.99 -7.70 -14.28
C GLN A 46 -15.31 -8.86 -13.53
N PHE A 47 -14.10 -9.24 -13.95
CA PHE A 47 -13.33 -10.28 -13.27
C PHE A 47 -12.94 -9.85 -11.86
N LEU A 48 -12.47 -8.61 -11.69
CA LEU A 48 -12.03 -8.09 -10.39
C LEU A 48 -13.18 -8.10 -9.38
N GLU A 49 -14.31 -7.53 -9.76
CA GLU A 49 -15.52 -7.44 -8.93
C GLU A 49 -16.14 -8.80 -8.64
N GLU A 50 -16.47 -9.57 -9.69
CA GLU A 50 -17.32 -10.74 -9.52
C GLU A 50 -16.57 -12.01 -9.10
N SER A 51 -15.24 -12.03 -9.23
CA SER A 51 -14.43 -13.25 -9.07
C SER A 51 -13.18 -13.07 -8.23
N TYR A 52 -12.32 -12.09 -8.54
CA TYR A 52 -11.05 -11.91 -7.85
C TYR A 52 -11.26 -11.52 -6.39
N ILE A 53 -11.97 -10.42 -6.11
CA ILE A 53 -12.21 -9.95 -4.74
C ILE A 53 -12.88 -11.04 -3.89
N PRO A 54 -13.99 -11.68 -4.33
CA PRO A 54 -14.59 -12.79 -3.59
C PRO A 54 -13.64 -13.97 -3.34
N ALA A 55 -12.69 -14.24 -4.24
CA ALA A 55 -11.68 -15.28 -4.04
C ALA A 55 -10.62 -14.90 -3.02
N MET A 56 -10.18 -13.64 -3.05
CA MET A 56 -9.24 -13.10 -2.07
C MET A 56 -9.84 -13.07 -0.66
N HIS A 57 -11.12 -12.73 -0.53
CA HIS A 57 -11.86 -12.82 0.74
C HIS A 57 -11.88 -14.23 1.32
N ARG A 58 -12.10 -15.27 0.50
CA ARG A 58 -12.02 -16.67 0.95
C ARG A 58 -10.63 -17.05 1.44
N LYS A 59 -9.59 -16.35 0.99
CA LYS A 59 -8.20 -16.52 1.43
C LYS A 59 -7.82 -15.62 2.61
N GLY A 60 -8.78 -14.89 3.19
CA GLY A 60 -8.61 -14.10 4.41
C GLY A 60 -8.17 -12.65 4.20
N ILE A 61 -8.12 -12.16 2.96
CA ILE A 61 -7.91 -10.74 2.66
C ILE A 61 -9.23 -10.01 2.86
N GLN A 62 -9.27 -8.93 3.64
CA GLN A 62 -10.54 -8.31 4.04
C GLN A 62 -10.97 -7.15 3.15
N HIS A 63 -10.03 -6.28 2.76
CA HIS A 63 -10.31 -5.08 1.99
C HIS A 63 -9.35 -5.00 0.81
N ILE A 64 -9.88 -4.72 -0.37
CA ILE A 64 -9.12 -4.52 -1.61
C ILE A 64 -9.52 -3.17 -2.22
N GLY A 65 -8.53 -2.33 -2.48
CA GLY A 65 -8.71 -1.08 -3.20
C GLY A 65 -8.62 -1.31 -4.69
N VAL A 66 -9.59 -0.81 -5.46
CA VAL A 66 -9.58 -0.86 -6.92
C VAL A 66 -9.86 0.53 -7.48
N TYR A 67 -8.88 1.05 -8.22
CA TYR A 67 -8.87 2.44 -8.64
C TYR A 67 -8.56 2.60 -10.12
N GLU A 68 -9.01 3.70 -10.69
CA GLU A 68 -8.65 4.14 -12.03
C GLU A 68 -8.19 5.59 -12.05
N PRO A 69 -7.32 5.99 -13.00
CA PRO A 69 -6.94 7.40 -13.15
C PRO A 69 -8.16 8.29 -13.37
N LEU A 70 -8.08 9.52 -12.87
CA LEU A 70 -9.09 10.54 -13.16
C LEU A 70 -9.26 10.75 -14.67
N GLU A 71 -10.45 11.17 -15.11
CA GLU A 71 -10.76 11.38 -16.53
C GLU A 71 -9.87 12.44 -17.20
N THR A 72 -9.28 13.34 -16.42
CA THR A 72 -8.33 14.34 -16.90
C THR A 72 -6.93 13.77 -17.17
N ASP A 73 -6.65 12.55 -16.73
CA ASP A 73 -5.36 11.87 -16.93
C ASP A 73 -5.29 11.21 -18.31
N SER A 74 -4.12 11.25 -18.95
CA SER A 74 -3.87 10.60 -20.24
C SER A 74 -4.01 9.06 -20.22
N LEU A 75 -3.95 8.46 -19.03
CA LEU A 75 -4.11 7.05 -18.73
C LEU A 75 -5.54 6.66 -18.34
N ALA A 76 -6.47 7.62 -18.29
CA ALA A 76 -7.89 7.33 -18.05
C ALA A 76 -8.42 6.25 -19.01
N GLY A 77 -9.09 5.24 -18.47
CA GLY A 77 -9.59 4.08 -19.22
C GLY A 77 -8.50 3.14 -19.77
N LYS A 78 -7.21 3.39 -19.49
CA LYS A 78 -6.08 2.56 -19.93
C LYS A 78 -5.38 1.82 -18.79
N ARG A 79 -5.74 2.13 -17.54
CA ARG A 79 -5.17 1.53 -16.33
C ARG A 79 -6.23 1.23 -15.30
N ILE A 80 -6.05 0.11 -14.61
CA ILE A 80 -6.70 -0.19 -13.33
C ILE A 80 -5.60 -0.53 -12.32
N TYR A 81 -5.66 0.05 -11.14
CA TYR A 81 -4.77 -0.18 -10.02
C TYR A 81 -5.50 -1.00 -8.96
N VAL A 82 -4.92 -2.10 -8.51
CA VAL A 82 -5.48 -2.97 -7.47
C VAL A 82 -4.51 -3.01 -6.30
N PHE A 83 -4.89 -2.42 -5.18
CA PHE A 83 -4.15 -2.47 -3.92
C PHE A 83 -4.66 -3.63 -3.08
N THR A 84 -3.77 -4.57 -2.75
CA THR A 84 -4.09 -5.73 -1.91
C THR A 84 -3.14 -5.78 -0.71
N PRO A 85 -3.65 -5.64 0.53
CA PRO A 85 -2.86 -5.84 1.73
C PRO A 85 -2.86 -7.31 2.17
N TYR A 86 -1.67 -7.83 2.45
CA TYR A 86 -1.43 -9.18 2.95
C TYR A 86 -0.85 -9.10 4.37
N PRO A 87 -1.33 -9.92 5.32
CA PRO A 87 -0.86 -9.86 6.71
C PRO A 87 0.59 -10.36 6.88
N SER A 88 1.18 -11.00 5.87
CA SER A 88 2.58 -11.44 5.87
C SER A 88 3.09 -11.79 4.48
N ALA A 89 4.42 -11.87 4.34
CA ALA A 89 5.06 -12.37 3.12
C ALA A 89 4.65 -13.81 2.78
N ASN A 90 4.48 -14.69 3.78
CA ASN A 90 4.00 -16.05 3.53
C ASN A 90 2.57 -16.04 2.98
N SER A 91 1.68 -15.21 3.52
CA SER A 91 0.33 -15.05 2.97
C SER A 91 0.38 -14.58 1.51
N TYR A 92 1.25 -13.63 1.17
CA TYR A 92 1.43 -13.20 -0.22
C TYR A 92 1.91 -14.36 -1.12
N MET A 93 2.94 -15.09 -0.71
CA MET A 93 3.52 -16.19 -1.49
C MET A 93 2.53 -17.35 -1.69
N ASP A 94 1.78 -17.71 -0.65
CA ASP A 94 0.80 -18.78 -0.71
C ASP A 94 -0.38 -18.40 -1.62
N ILE A 95 -0.91 -17.18 -1.49
CA ILE A 95 -2.03 -16.73 -2.30
C ILE A 95 -1.62 -16.56 -3.77
N SER A 96 -0.49 -15.90 -4.05
CA SER A 96 0.00 -15.68 -5.42
C SER A 96 0.28 -16.99 -6.16
N SER A 97 0.82 -18.00 -5.46
CA SER A 97 1.10 -19.32 -6.04
C SER A 97 -0.12 -20.23 -6.17
N THR A 98 -1.23 -19.95 -5.50
CA THR A 98 -2.41 -20.85 -5.50
C THR A 98 -3.65 -20.28 -6.17
N LEU A 99 -3.81 -18.96 -6.26
CA LEU A 99 -5.04 -18.35 -6.79
C LEU A 99 -5.35 -18.77 -8.23
N HIS A 100 -4.32 -18.93 -9.07
CA HIS A 100 -4.49 -19.36 -10.46
C HIS A 100 -4.99 -20.80 -10.62
N LEU A 101 -4.93 -21.61 -9.54
CA LEU A 101 -5.41 -22.99 -9.53
C LEU A 101 -6.91 -23.08 -9.21
N GLU A 102 -7.53 -22.01 -8.72
CA GLU A 102 -8.95 -21.99 -8.42
C GLU A 102 -9.78 -21.83 -9.71
N ASP A 103 -10.79 -22.69 -9.90
CA ASP A 103 -11.82 -22.43 -10.90
C ASP A 103 -12.73 -21.32 -10.37
N LEU A 104 -12.74 -20.17 -11.07
CA LEU A 104 -13.60 -19.04 -10.75
C LEU A 104 -14.70 -18.97 -11.81
N PRO A 105 -15.91 -19.53 -11.56
CA PRO A 105 -16.91 -19.70 -12.60
C PRO A 105 -17.37 -18.39 -13.25
N LYS A 106 -17.46 -17.31 -12.46
CA LYS A 106 -17.79 -15.95 -12.92
C LYS A 106 -16.60 -15.24 -13.58
N GLY A 107 -15.40 -15.81 -13.50
CA GLY A 107 -14.15 -15.26 -14.04
C GLY A 107 -13.65 -16.01 -15.25
N LYS A 108 -14.45 -16.92 -15.83
CA LYS A 108 -14.03 -17.78 -16.96
C LYS A 108 -13.65 -16.97 -18.19
N HIS A 109 -14.32 -15.85 -18.45
CA HIS A 109 -13.97 -14.95 -19.57
C HIS A 109 -12.57 -14.36 -19.44
N TYR A 110 -12.05 -14.25 -18.21
CA TYR A 110 -10.69 -13.80 -17.92
C TYR A 110 -9.72 -14.99 -17.86
N GLN A 111 -10.00 -16.00 -17.03
CA GLN A 111 -9.09 -17.14 -16.80
C GLN A 111 -8.90 -18.03 -18.05
N LYS A 112 -9.90 -18.08 -18.93
CA LYS A 112 -9.91 -18.90 -20.15
C LYS A 112 -9.99 -18.06 -21.41
N ALA A 113 -9.58 -16.78 -21.33
CA ALA A 113 -9.45 -15.92 -22.49
C ALA A 113 -8.53 -16.57 -23.53
N THR A 114 -8.86 -16.43 -24.81
CA THR A 114 -8.02 -16.93 -25.89
C THR A 114 -6.85 -15.99 -26.13
N HIS A 115 -5.78 -16.50 -26.72
CA HIS A 115 -4.57 -15.74 -27.01
C HIS A 115 -4.79 -14.48 -27.87
N ASP A 116 -5.85 -14.46 -28.68
CA ASP A 116 -6.25 -13.39 -29.61
C ASP A 116 -7.34 -12.47 -29.03
N ALA A 117 -7.85 -12.76 -27.84
CA ALA A 117 -8.78 -11.91 -27.10
C ALA A 117 -8.36 -11.76 -25.61
N PRO A 118 -7.10 -11.37 -25.32
CA PRO A 118 -6.63 -11.27 -23.95
C PRO A 118 -7.37 -10.17 -23.17
N PRO A 119 -7.59 -10.34 -21.85
CA PRO A 119 -8.34 -9.38 -21.05
C PRO A 119 -7.57 -8.09 -20.72
N TYR A 120 -6.25 -8.07 -20.96
CA TYR A 120 -5.35 -6.93 -20.78
C TYR A 120 -4.11 -7.09 -21.67
N ASP A 121 -3.37 -6.02 -21.91
CA ASP A 121 -2.11 -6.05 -22.66
C ASP A 121 -0.93 -6.48 -21.78
N ARG A 122 -0.90 -5.94 -20.56
CA ARG A 122 0.15 -6.20 -19.57
C ARG A 122 -0.41 -6.07 -18.15
N MET A 123 0.19 -6.82 -17.24
CA MET A 123 0.02 -6.64 -15.81
C MET A 123 1.40 -6.38 -15.18
N GLU A 124 1.47 -5.40 -14.30
CA GLU A 124 2.60 -5.11 -13.43
C GLU A 124 2.24 -5.45 -11.99
N ALA A 125 3.24 -5.80 -11.19
CA ALA A 125 3.08 -6.01 -9.75
C ALA A 125 4.22 -5.31 -9.02
N ILE A 126 3.86 -4.44 -8.09
CA ILE A 126 4.78 -3.76 -7.19
C ILE A 126 4.56 -4.34 -5.80
N LEU A 127 5.61 -4.90 -5.21
CA LEU A 127 5.56 -5.47 -3.87
C LEU A 127 6.20 -4.49 -2.89
N LEU A 128 5.48 -4.21 -1.81
CA LEU A 128 5.92 -3.29 -0.77
C LEU A 128 5.84 -3.95 0.61
N LYS A 129 6.69 -3.48 1.52
CA LYS A 129 6.60 -3.78 2.95
C LYS A 129 6.15 -2.49 3.64
N ALA A 130 5.18 -2.57 4.54
CA ALA A 130 4.68 -1.40 5.27
C ALA A 130 5.81 -0.68 6.01
N PHE A 131 5.63 0.61 6.27
CA PHE A 131 6.53 1.38 7.14
C PHE A 131 6.39 0.97 8.60
N SER A 132 7.39 1.22 9.44
CA SER A 132 7.31 0.88 10.86
C SER A 132 6.38 1.82 11.64
N GLY A 133 6.25 3.06 11.18
CA GLY A 133 5.35 4.07 11.73
C GLY A 133 3.88 3.85 11.35
N MET A 134 3.61 3.08 10.30
CA MET A 134 2.27 2.63 9.92
C MET A 134 2.34 1.16 9.44
N PRO A 135 2.43 0.20 10.37
CA PRO A 135 2.74 -1.20 10.05
C PRO A 135 1.57 -1.95 9.40
N HIS A 136 0.37 -1.39 9.44
CA HIS A 136 -0.83 -1.93 8.82
C HIS A 136 -1.49 -0.88 7.93
N TYR A 137 -2.19 -1.29 6.88
CA TYR A 137 -3.04 -0.37 6.12
C TYR A 137 -4.17 0.18 7.00
N ASP A 138 -4.75 1.30 6.59
CA ASP A 138 -5.96 1.86 7.21
C ASP A 138 -7.08 2.04 6.18
N ILE A 139 -8.31 2.12 6.67
CA ILE A 139 -9.51 2.31 5.87
C ILE A 139 -9.88 3.80 5.97
N PRO A 140 -9.83 4.57 4.87
CA PRO A 140 -10.18 5.98 4.91
C PRO A 140 -11.58 6.24 5.46
N ASN A 141 -11.66 7.09 6.49
CA ASN A 141 -12.92 7.55 7.04
C ASN A 141 -13.36 8.86 6.36
N LEU A 142 -13.75 8.77 5.09
CA LEU A 142 -14.15 9.91 4.28
C LEU A 142 -15.68 10.06 4.24
N GLU A 143 -16.16 11.27 4.52
CA GLU A 143 -17.55 11.65 4.30
C GLU A 143 -17.82 11.94 2.82
N GLY A 144 -19.10 11.95 2.42
CA GLY A 144 -19.52 12.28 1.05
C GLY A 144 -19.55 11.09 0.08
N ASP A 145 -19.78 11.40 -1.19
CA ASP A 145 -20.00 10.41 -2.25
C ASP A 145 -18.69 9.74 -2.67
N GLN A 146 -18.69 8.40 -2.77
CA GLN A 146 -17.49 7.62 -3.10
C GLN A 146 -16.88 8.01 -4.45
N GLU A 147 -17.72 8.34 -5.44
CA GLU A 147 -17.30 8.73 -6.79
C GLU A 147 -16.54 10.07 -6.83
N GLU A 148 -16.74 10.93 -5.82
CA GLU A 148 -16.02 12.21 -5.70
C GLU A 148 -14.67 12.06 -5.00
N ARG A 149 -14.45 10.96 -4.28
CA ARG A 149 -13.23 10.73 -3.49
C ARG A 149 -12.01 10.64 -4.39
N ILE A 150 -10.92 11.21 -3.90
CA ILE A 150 -9.63 11.23 -4.58
C ILE A 150 -8.65 10.41 -3.78
N TYR A 151 -8.01 9.46 -4.44
CA TYR A 151 -6.91 8.66 -3.91
C TYR A 151 -5.65 9.08 -4.63
N GLU A 152 -4.67 9.54 -3.87
CA GLU A 152 -3.42 10.05 -4.41
C GLU A 152 -2.31 9.06 -4.11
N LEU A 153 -1.92 8.30 -5.13
CA LEU A 153 -0.79 7.38 -5.06
C LEU A 153 0.48 8.13 -5.45
N ARG A 154 1.48 8.11 -4.58
CA ARG A 154 2.76 8.79 -4.80
C ARG A 154 3.90 7.79 -4.76
N SER A 155 4.83 7.89 -5.70
CA SER A 155 6.07 7.10 -5.76
C SER A 155 7.26 8.04 -5.67
N TYR A 156 8.07 7.90 -4.62
CA TYR A 156 9.25 8.73 -4.40
C TYR A 156 10.49 7.88 -4.60
N GLU A 157 11.20 8.16 -5.69
CA GLU A 157 12.48 7.51 -6.00
C GLU A 157 13.62 8.22 -5.30
N SER A 158 14.64 7.46 -4.90
CA SER A 158 15.83 7.99 -4.28
C SER A 158 17.08 7.69 -5.12
N PRO A 159 18.11 8.55 -5.09
CA PRO A 159 19.30 8.36 -5.91
C PRO A 159 20.12 7.10 -5.56
N THR A 160 20.01 6.62 -4.31
CA THR A 160 20.70 5.44 -3.78
C THR A 160 19.87 4.77 -2.69
N GLU A 161 20.17 3.50 -2.38
CA GLU A 161 19.50 2.74 -1.32
C GLU A 161 19.70 3.38 0.07
N GLN A 162 20.86 4.00 0.32
CA GLN A 162 21.10 4.70 1.58
C GLN A 162 20.21 5.95 1.71
N LEU A 163 20.06 6.71 0.63
CA LEU A 163 19.17 7.89 0.61
C LEU A 163 17.70 7.47 0.68
N PHE A 164 17.35 6.35 0.06
CA PHE A 164 16.04 5.72 0.23
C PHE A 164 15.73 5.44 1.70
N HIS A 165 16.59 4.72 2.41
CA HIS A 165 16.36 4.45 3.84
C HIS A 165 16.37 5.73 4.68
N ASN A 166 17.14 6.75 4.29
CA ASN A 166 17.07 8.07 4.92
C ASN A 166 15.71 8.74 4.72
N LYS A 167 15.10 8.66 3.53
CA LYS A 167 13.75 9.18 3.28
C LYS A 167 12.68 8.37 4.02
N VAL A 168 12.80 7.05 4.06
CA VAL A 168 11.93 6.19 4.89
C VAL A 168 12.04 6.58 6.36
N SER A 169 13.24 6.89 6.87
CA SER A 169 13.45 7.41 8.23
C SER A 169 12.76 8.77 8.44
N MET A 170 12.81 9.68 7.46
CA MET A 170 12.11 10.97 7.53
C MET A 170 10.60 10.80 7.72
N PHE A 171 10.00 9.86 6.98
CA PHE A 171 8.59 9.51 7.13
C PHE A 171 8.28 8.96 8.52
N ASN A 172 9.00 7.92 8.95
CA ASN A 172 8.74 7.24 10.22
C ASN A 172 8.99 8.12 11.46
N ASN A 173 9.81 9.17 11.35
CA ASN A 173 10.18 10.02 12.48
C ASN A 173 9.59 11.44 12.39
N GLY A 174 8.63 11.69 11.51
CA GLY A 174 7.93 12.98 11.52
C GLY A 174 6.90 13.21 10.42
N GLU A 175 7.16 12.77 9.18
CA GLU A 175 6.25 13.09 8.06
C GLU A 175 4.87 12.43 8.22
N ILE A 176 4.82 11.20 8.76
CA ILE A 176 3.56 10.51 9.10
C ILE A 176 2.77 11.31 10.14
N ASP A 177 3.41 11.75 11.24
CA ASP A 177 2.73 12.53 12.29
C ASP A 177 2.11 13.84 11.76
N ILE A 178 2.77 14.46 10.77
CA ILE A 178 2.25 15.66 10.12
C ILE A 178 1.02 15.32 9.26
N PHE A 179 1.09 14.23 8.49
CA PHE A 179 -0.05 13.76 7.68
C PHE A 179 -1.25 13.35 8.53
N ASP A 180 -1.03 12.65 9.64
CA ASP A 180 -2.10 12.28 10.58
C ASP A 180 -2.73 13.54 11.19
N ARG A 181 -1.92 14.52 11.62
CA ARG A 181 -2.42 15.78 12.19
C ARG A 181 -3.21 16.63 11.18
N LEU A 182 -2.90 16.50 9.89
CA LEU A 182 -3.54 17.24 8.80
C LEU A 182 -4.64 16.42 8.10
N ASP A 183 -5.04 15.29 8.66
CA ASP A 183 -6.11 14.42 8.16
C ASP A 183 -5.91 14.03 6.68
N PHE A 184 -4.72 13.57 6.32
CA PHE A 184 -4.43 13.05 4.97
C PHE A 184 -5.10 11.69 4.66
N ASN A 185 -5.74 11.07 5.67
CA ASN A 185 -6.45 9.79 5.57
C ASN A 185 -5.64 8.75 4.77
N ALA A 186 -4.43 8.48 5.24
CA ALA A 186 -3.53 7.58 4.55
C ALA A 186 -4.09 6.15 4.52
N VAL A 187 -4.04 5.52 3.35
CA VAL A 187 -4.35 4.09 3.19
C VAL A 187 -3.13 3.26 3.59
N PHE A 188 -1.94 3.68 3.16
CA PHE A 188 -0.69 3.01 3.51
C PHE A 188 0.54 3.89 3.27
N TYR A 189 1.66 3.52 3.92
CA TYR A 189 3.02 3.89 3.53
C TYR A 189 3.89 2.63 3.41
N GLY A 190 4.70 2.51 2.36
CA GLY A 190 5.44 1.28 2.07
C GLY A 190 6.80 1.47 1.39
N GLU A 191 7.75 0.63 1.79
CA GLU A 191 9.06 0.43 1.15
C GLU A 191 8.87 -0.51 -0.03
N VAL A 192 9.19 -0.09 -1.27
CA VAL A 192 9.15 -1.02 -2.41
C VAL A 192 10.30 -2.03 -2.27
N ILE A 193 9.95 -3.31 -2.24
CA ILE A 193 10.92 -4.42 -2.17
C ILE A 193 11.09 -5.12 -3.52
N ALA A 194 10.14 -4.97 -4.44
CA ALA A 194 10.26 -5.36 -5.84
C ALA A 194 9.36 -4.48 -6.73
N GLY A 195 9.93 -3.84 -7.74
CA GLY A 195 9.23 -2.96 -8.68
C GLY A 195 10.17 -2.36 -9.72
N PRO A 196 9.63 -1.67 -10.75
CA PRO A 196 10.44 -1.18 -11.88
C PRO A 196 11.29 0.06 -11.56
N ASN A 197 10.92 0.84 -10.54
CA ASN A 197 11.48 2.18 -10.28
C ASN A 197 12.30 2.25 -8.98
N MET A 198 12.94 1.13 -8.61
CA MET A 198 13.68 1.02 -7.34
C MET A 198 15.04 1.75 -7.38
N PRO A 199 15.53 2.30 -6.24
CA PRO A 199 14.90 2.25 -4.92
C PRO A 199 13.87 3.37 -4.74
N ASN A 200 12.69 3.02 -4.25
CA ASN A 200 11.60 3.97 -4.02
C ASN A 200 10.70 3.54 -2.86
N LEU A 201 10.01 4.51 -2.28
CA LEU A 201 8.85 4.29 -1.41
C LEU A 201 7.58 4.65 -2.18
N MET A 202 6.46 4.07 -1.78
CA MET A 202 5.15 4.52 -2.22
C MET A 202 4.21 4.69 -1.04
N TYR A 203 3.26 5.59 -1.18
CA TYR A 203 2.19 5.79 -0.22
C TYR A 203 0.93 6.29 -0.92
N MET A 204 -0.20 6.11 -0.26
CA MET A 204 -1.49 6.55 -0.77
C MET A 204 -2.26 7.30 0.30
N THR A 205 -2.67 8.53 -0.04
CA THR A 205 -3.53 9.38 0.78
C THR A 205 -4.88 9.53 0.12
N SER A 206 -5.89 9.95 0.87
CA SER A 206 -7.24 10.02 0.35
C SER A 206 -7.99 11.25 0.85
N PHE A 207 -8.87 11.77 -0.01
CA PHE A 207 -9.58 13.02 0.21
C PHE A 207 -11.02 12.91 -0.28
N THR A 208 -11.92 13.66 0.34
CA THR A 208 -13.35 13.66 -0.03
C THR A 208 -13.59 14.17 -1.44
N ASN A 209 -12.74 15.06 -1.96
CA ASN A 209 -12.73 15.54 -3.35
C ASN A 209 -11.43 16.29 -3.68
N MET A 210 -11.31 16.74 -4.93
CA MET A 210 -10.14 17.49 -5.43
C MET A 210 -9.90 18.83 -4.72
N ASP A 211 -10.93 19.49 -4.18
CA ASP A 211 -10.72 20.76 -3.47
C ASP A 211 -10.19 20.51 -2.06
N ALA A 212 -10.60 19.41 -1.42
CA ALA A 212 -10.03 18.93 -0.16
C ALA A 212 -8.56 18.53 -0.32
N GLU A 213 -8.21 17.78 -1.38
CA GLU A 213 -6.82 17.43 -1.73
C GLU A 213 -5.93 18.68 -1.84
N LYS A 214 -6.31 19.64 -2.69
CA LYS A 214 -5.55 20.89 -2.89
C LYS A 214 -5.39 21.68 -1.60
N SER A 215 -6.44 21.71 -0.78
CA SER A 215 -6.44 22.43 0.50
C SER A 215 -5.50 21.76 1.49
N ALA A 216 -5.50 20.43 1.57
CA ALA A 216 -4.60 19.66 2.43
C ALA A 216 -3.14 19.87 2.05
N TRP A 217 -2.78 19.78 0.76
CA TRP A 217 -1.40 20.02 0.32
C TRP A 217 -0.94 21.46 0.51
N LYS A 218 -1.83 22.44 0.34
CA LYS A 218 -1.54 23.83 0.67
C LYS A 218 -1.26 24.00 2.17
N ALA A 219 -2.05 23.35 3.02
CA ALA A 219 -1.84 23.36 4.47
C ALA A 219 -0.52 22.69 4.85
N PHE A 220 -0.23 21.52 4.28
CA PHE A 220 1.03 20.80 4.48
C PHE A 220 2.24 21.64 4.10
N GLY A 221 2.24 22.25 2.91
CA GLY A 221 3.34 23.10 2.45
C GLY A 221 3.60 24.33 3.34
N ALA A 222 2.59 24.79 4.08
CA ALA A 222 2.68 25.91 5.02
C ALA A 222 2.92 25.49 6.47
N ASP A 223 2.90 24.19 6.78
CA ASP A 223 3.01 23.69 8.14
C ASP A 223 4.43 23.91 8.71
N PRO A 224 4.57 24.53 9.89
CA PRO A 224 5.89 24.80 10.46
C PRO A 224 6.74 23.55 10.74
N ALA A 225 6.12 22.44 11.16
CA ALA A 225 6.84 21.20 11.42
C ALA A 225 7.32 20.56 10.12
N TRP A 226 6.53 20.65 9.04
CA TRP A 226 7.00 20.27 7.70
C TRP A 226 8.17 21.13 7.24
N ILE A 227 8.08 22.45 7.38
CA ILE A 227 9.16 23.36 6.97
C ILE A 227 10.45 23.05 7.73
N GLU A 228 10.37 22.81 9.04
CA GLU A 228 11.52 22.40 9.85
C GLU A 228 12.09 21.05 9.40
N LEU A 229 11.24 20.02 9.23
CA LEU A 229 11.66 18.68 8.81
C LEU A 229 12.29 18.68 7.42
N ARG A 230 11.69 19.42 6.47
CA ARG A 230 12.19 19.59 5.10
C ARG A 230 13.54 20.29 5.08
N ASP A 231 13.75 21.28 5.95
CA ASP A 231 14.99 22.07 6.00
C ASP A 231 16.08 21.42 6.86
N ASP A 232 15.78 20.30 7.54
CA ASP A 232 16.79 19.52 8.26
C ASP A 232 17.86 18.99 7.29
N LYS A 233 19.12 19.25 7.62
CA LYS A 233 20.28 18.80 6.85
C LYS A 233 20.40 17.28 6.78
N ALA A 234 19.86 16.56 7.76
CA ALA A 234 19.88 15.11 7.80
C ALA A 234 19.02 14.45 6.70
N TYR A 235 18.05 15.17 6.13
CA TYR A 235 17.12 14.65 5.12
C TYR A 235 17.24 15.31 3.74
N GLN A 236 18.30 16.10 3.51
CA GLN A 236 18.48 16.76 2.22
C GLN A 236 18.83 15.78 1.10
N ASN A 237 18.29 16.04 -0.10
CA ASN A 237 18.62 15.33 -1.35
C ASN A 237 18.34 13.82 -1.30
N ASN A 238 17.38 13.37 -0.50
CA ASN A 238 17.01 11.96 -0.38
C ASN A 238 15.92 11.50 -1.37
N VAL A 239 15.42 12.40 -2.21
CA VAL A 239 14.47 12.13 -3.30
C VAL A 239 15.05 12.65 -4.61
N SER A 240 15.03 11.83 -5.67
CA SER A 240 15.48 12.16 -7.03
C SER A 240 14.32 12.43 -7.98
N HIS A 241 13.20 11.72 -7.81
CA HIS A 241 12.05 11.80 -8.70
C HIS A 241 10.76 11.51 -7.91
N ILE A 242 9.67 12.13 -8.34
CA ILE A 242 8.34 11.96 -7.74
C ILE A 242 7.32 11.76 -8.86
N ASP A 243 6.63 10.63 -8.81
CA ASP A 243 5.39 10.42 -9.56
C ASP A 243 4.18 10.60 -8.63
N ILE A 244 3.17 11.29 -9.13
CA ILE A 244 1.89 11.53 -8.45
C ILE A 244 0.79 11.04 -9.39
N MET A 245 -0.05 10.13 -8.91
CA MET A 245 -1.20 9.61 -9.64
C MET A 245 -2.46 9.93 -8.84
N LEU A 246 -3.35 10.71 -9.45
CA LEU A 246 -4.68 10.96 -8.91
C LEU A 246 -5.64 9.91 -9.46
N LEU A 247 -6.29 9.20 -8.55
CA LEU A 247 -7.13 8.05 -8.83
C LEU A 247 -8.51 8.26 -8.21
N ARG A 248 -9.53 7.64 -8.82
CA ARG A 248 -10.86 7.48 -8.23
C ARG A 248 -11.10 6.01 -7.91
N PRO A 249 -11.81 5.69 -6.81
CA PRO A 249 -12.21 4.32 -6.53
C PRO A 249 -13.30 3.88 -7.50
N LEU A 250 -13.27 2.62 -7.93
CA LEU A 250 -14.43 2.01 -8.58
C LEU A 250 -15.53 1.73 -7.55
N GLU A 251 -16.78 1.59 -8.01
CA GLU A 251 -17.94 1.37 -7.14
C GLU A 251 -17.76 0.21 -6.15
N TYR A 252 -17.09 -0.86 -6.59
CA TYR A 252 -16.82 -2.06 -5.80
C TYR A 252 -15.49 -2.03 -5.03
N SER A 253 -14.75 -0.90 -5.04
CA SER A 253 -13.55 -0.72 -4.20
C SER A 253 -13.93 -0.74 -2.73
N GLU A 254 -13.15 -1.46 -1.92
CA GLU A 254 -13.37 -1.61 -0.48
C GLU A 254 -12.44 -0.72 0.35
N LEU A 255 -11.53 -0.04 -0.32
CA LEU A 255 -10.61 0.96 0.22
C LEU A 255 -10.74 2.27 -0.52
#